data_AF-A0A9E1WU72-F1
#
_entry.id   AF-A0A9E1WU72-F1
#
_cell.length_a   1.000
_cell.length_b   1.000
_cell.length_c   1.000
_cell.angle_alpha   90.00
_cell.angle_beta   90.00
_cell.angle_gamma   90.00
#
_symmetry.space_group_name_H-M   'P 1'
#
loop_
_entity.id
_entity.type
_entity.pdbx_description
1 polymer ?
#
loop_
_entity_poly.entity_id
_entity_poly.type
_entity_poly.pdbx_seq_one_letter_code
_entity_poly.pdbx_strand_id
1 'polypeptide(L)'
;LDHRVKNNIAAVMSLVGLSKPGAKSIDDFVKTLDGRLHALAVAHSTLAKSHWSGAWMRDVLQLTLQPYMSGTVERMRFEGPDVELPGMLARPMCMIIHELATNAVKYGSLSNANGTVLITMSHDTAKNSLRISWQEFDGPAVSSVITPGTGTSLLEGLVDHEMDGVISLEYKVDGLVCQITVPLEDKT
;
A
#
# COMPACT_ATOMS: atom_id res chain seq x y z
N LEU A 1 -12.72 7.88 -22.51
CA LEU A 1 -11.58 6.92 -22.58
C LEU A 1 -10.23 7.64 -22.48
N ASP A 2 -9.99 8.71 -23.25
CA ASP A 2 -8.70 9.42 -23.30
C ASP A 2 -8.17 9.93 -21.95
N HIS A 3 -9.05 10.46 -21.09
CA HIS A 3 -8.64 10.93 -19.76
C HIS A 3 -8.08 9.80 -18.89
N ARG A 4 -8.62 8.57 -19.02
CA ARG A 4 -8.16 7.41 -18.23
C ARG A 4 -6.82 6.90 -18.73
N VAL A 5 -6.63 6.87 -20.05
CA VAL A 5 -5.34 6.52 -20.65
C VAL A 5 -4.26 7.53 -20.24
N LYS A 6 -4.55 8.83 -20.28
CA LYS A 6 -3.65 9.88 -19.80
C LYS A 6 -3.31 9.73 -18.32
N ASN A 7 -4.29 9.44 -17.46
CA ASN A 7 -4.05 9.20 -16.04
C ASN A 7 -3.15 7.98 -15.80
N ASN A 8 -3.36 6.88 -16.52
CA ASN A 8 -2.53 5.68 -16.39
C ASN A 8 -1.08 5.94 -16.84
N ILE A 9 -0.87 6.65 -17.95
CA ILE A 9 0.46 7.02 -18.43
C ILE A 9 1.16 7.95 -17.43
N ALA A 10 0.44 8.94 -16.87
CA ALA A 10 0.97 9.82 -15.84
C ALA A 10 1.38 9.05 -14.57
N ALA A 11 0.58 8.06 -14.15
CA ALA A 11 0.92 7.19 -13.04
C ALA A 11 2.21 6.38 -13.32
N VAL A 12 2.34 5.79 -14.52
CA VAL A 12 3.56 5.07 -14.93
C VAL A 12 4.78 5.99 -14.94
N MET A 13 4.68 7.19 -15.50
CA MET A 13 5.78 8.16 -15.49
C MET A 13 6.19 8.55 -14.07
N SER A 14 5.20 8.74 -13.19
CA SER A 14 5.45 9.04 -11.77
C SER A 14 6.16 7.88 -11.07
N LEU A 15 5.75 6.64 -11.34
CA LEU A 15 6.40 5.44 -10.81
C LEU A 15 7.87 5.33 -11.24
N VAL A 16 8.18 5.62 -12.50
CA VAL A 16 9.57 5.64 -13.00
C VAL A 16 10.37 6.70 -12.24
N GLY A 17 9.83 7.91 -12.11
CA GLY A 17 10.46 9.01 -11.38
C GLY A 17 10.73 8.68 -9.91
N LEU A 18 9.80 8.01 -9.24
CA LEU A 18 9.89 7.64 -7.82
C LEU A 18 10.74 6.38 -7.56
N SER A 19 10.99 5.58 -8.59
CA SER A 19 11.81 4.35 -8.46
C SER A 19 13.30 4.61 -8.65
N LYS A 20 13.64 5.75 -9.26
CA LYS A 20 15.03 6.13 -9.53
C LYS A 20 15.83 6.52 -8.28
N PRO A 21 15.32 7.34 -7.34
CA PRO A 21 16.06 7.68 -6.13
C PRO A 21 16.14 6.44 -5.21
N GLY A 22 17.31 6.18 -4.62
CA GLY A 22 17.52 5.06 -3.69
C GLY A 22 17.90 3.71 -4.31
N ALA A 23 17.81 3.56 -5.65
CA ALA A 23 18.28 2.35 -6.32
C ALA A 23 19.82 2.23 -6.23
N LYS A 24 20.32 1.08 -5.77
CA LYS A 24 21.76 0.82 -5.62
C LYS A 24 22.41 0.28 -6.90
N SER A 25 21.60 -0.21 -7.83
CA SER A 25 22.02 -0.74 -9.14
C SER A 25 20.87 -0.66 -10.15
N ILE A 26 21.16 -0.95 -11.42
CA ILE A 26 20.13 -1.08 -12.46
C ILE A 26 19.16 -2.23 -12.11
N ASP A 27 19.67 -3.35 -11.62
CA ASP A 27 18.82 -4.49 -11.24
C ASP A 27 17.88 -4.15 -10.08
N ASP A 28 18.35 -3.38 -9.10
CA ASP A 28 17.53 -2.91 -7.97
C ASP A 28 16.44 -1.93 -8.43
N PHE A 29 16.79 -1.04 -9.37
CA PHE A 29 15.82 -0.16 -10.03
C PHE A 29 14.75 -0.95 -10.79
N VAL A 30 15.16 -1.89 -11.65
CA VAL A 30 14.24 -2.72 -12.45
C VAL A 30 13.32 -3.52 -11.55
N LYS A 31 13.87 -4.18 -10.52
CA LYS A 31 13.08 -4.95 -9.55
C LYS A 31 12.05 -4.10 -8.81
N THR A 32 12.43 -2.89 -8.40
CA THR A 32 11.52 -1.97 -7.71
C THR A 32 10.41 -1.45 -8.64
N LEU A 33 10.78 -1.07 -9.87
CA LEU A 33 9.81 -0.60 -10.86
C LEU A 33 8.84 -1.71 -11.28
N ASP A 34 9.32 -2.93 -11.49
CA ASP A 34 8.49 -4.09 -11.86
C ASP A 34 7.44 -4.41 -10.79
N GLY A 35 7.84 -4.41 -9.51
CA GLY A 35 6.91 -4.56 -8.38
C GLY A 35 5.81 -3.50 -8.38
N ARG A 36 6.18 -2.22 -8.57
CA ARG A 36 5.25 -1.10 -8.63
C ARG A 36 4.30 -1.16 -9.84
N LEU A 37 4.81 -1.57 -11.01
CA LEU A 37 3.98 -1.81 -12.19
C LEU A 37 3.01 -2.97 -11.99
N HIS A 38 3.43 -4.02 -11.28
CA HIS A 38 2.56 -5.13 -10.92
C HIS A 38 1.44 -4.69 -9.97
N ALA A 39 1.74 -3.89 -8.94
CA ALA A 39 0.73 -3.32 -8.05
C ALA A 39 -0.29 -2.45 -8.81
N LEU A 40 0.19 -1.66 -9.77
CA LEU A 40 -0.67 -0.88 -10.66
C LEU A 40 -1.58 -1.77 -11.52
N ALA A 41 -1.05 -2.87 -12.07
CA ALA A 41 -1.81 -3.83 -12.86
C ALA A 41 -2.89 -4.55 -12.03
N VAL A 42 -2.57 -4.89 -10.78
CA VAL A 42 -3.54 -5.46 -9.81
C VAL A 42 -4.67 -4.48 -9.54
N ALA A 43 -4.36 -3.21 -9.24
CA ALA A 43 -5.36 -2.17 -9.05
C ALA A 43 -6.28 -2.04 -10.28
N HIS A 44 -5.67 -1.98 -11.46
CA HIS A 44 -6.41 -1.87 -12.72
C HIS A 44 -7.31 -3.08 -12.98
N SER A 45 -6.85 -4.28 -12.65
CA SER A 45 -7.65 -5.51 -12.81
C SER A 45 -8.83 -5.55 -11.83
N THR A 46 -8.61 -5.08 -10.60
CA THR A 46 -9.65 -5.00 -9.56
C THR A 46 -10.74 -4.02 -9.97
N LEU A 47 -10.35 -2.82 -10.41
CA LEU A 47 -11.29 -1.80 -10.91
C LEU A 47 -12.00 -2.22 -12.20
N ALA A 48 -11.32 -2.94 -13.09
CA ALA A 48 -11.95 -3.42 -14.32
C ALA A 48 -13.10 -4.39 -14.04
N LYS A 49 -12.97 -5.26 -13.03
CA LYS A 49 -14.02 -6.22 -12.62
C LYS A 49 -15.26 -5.53 -12.07
N SER A 50 -15.10 -4.39 -11.40
CA SER A 50 -16.19 -3.60 -10.81
C SER A 50 -16.73 -2.52 -11.75
N HIS A 51 -16.44 -2.57 -13.06
CA HIS A 51 -16.81 -1.50 -13.99
C HIS A 51 -16.36 -0.11 -13.53
N TRP A 52 -15.26 -0.04 -12.77
CA TRP A 52 -14.67 1.19 -12.23
C TRP A 52 -15.53 1.90 -11.18
N SER A 53 -16.54 1.25 -10.61
CA SER A 53 -17.37 1.85 -9.55
C SER A 53 -16.67 1.91 -8.20
N GLY A 54 -15.78 0.95 -7.91
CA GLY A 54 -15.13 0.84 -6.62
C GLY A 54 -14.35 -0.46 -6.47
N ALA A 55 -13.84 -0.73 -5.28
CA ALA A 55 -13.22 -2.00 -4.94
C ALA A 55 -13.38 -2.32 -3.46
N TRP A 56 -13.75 -3.55 -3.11
CA TRP A 56 -13.75 -3.98 -1.72
C TRP A 56 -12.32 -4.02 -1.18
N MET A 57 -12.12 -3.48 0.02
CA MET A 57 -10.80 -3.41 0.63
C MET A 57 -10.20 -4.81 0.84
N ARG A 58 -11.03 -5.83 1.15
CA ARG A 58 -10.54 -7.22 1.21
C ARG A 58 -9.99 -7.73 -0.12
N ASP A 59 -10.63 -7.40 -1.24
CA ASP A 59 -10.13 -7.77 -2.57
C ASP A 59 -8.80 -7.07 -2.88
N VAL A 60 -8.70 -5.78 -2.54
CA VAL A 60 -7.46 -4.99 -2.70
C VAL A 60 -6.32 -5.62 -1.90
N LEU A 61 -6.56 -5.97 -0.64
CA LEU A 61 -5.58 -6.61 0.24
C LEU A 61 -5.18 -7.98 -0.30
N GLN A 62 -6.16 -8.84 -0.63
CA GLN A 62 -5.89 -10.21 -1.06
C GLN A 62 -5.10 -10.23 -2.36
N LEU A 63 -5.49 -9.45 -3.37
CA LEU A 63 -4.83 -9.44 -4.67
C LEU A 63 -3.44 -8.80 -4.59
N THR A 64 -3.28 -7.74 -3.81
CA THR A 64 -1.99 -7.03 -3.67
C THR A 64 -1.00 -7.85 -2.85
N LEU A 65 -1.47 -8.57 -1.82
CA LEU A 65 -0.62 -9.34 -0.92
C LEU A 65 -0.38 -10.77 -1.39
N GLN A 66 -1.12 -11.27 -2.38
CA GLN A 66 -0.97 -12.63 -2.92
C GLN A 66 0.49 -13.03 -3.21
N PRO A 67 1.35 -12.20 -3.83
CA PRO A 67 2.74 -12.56 -4.09
C PRO A 67 3.57 -12.79 -2.82
N TYR A 68 3.14 -12.18 -1.71
CA TYR A 68 3.84 -12.19 -0.42
C TYR A 68 3.30 -13.23 0.54
N MET A 69 2.17 -13.86 0.24
CA MET A 69 1.49 -14.86 1.08
C MET A 69 2.02 -16.29 0.89
N SER A 70 2.75 -16.58 -0.18
CA SER A 70 3.29 -17.92 -0.43
C SER A 70 4.32 -18.30 0.63
N GLY A 71 3.97 -19.23 1.53
CA GLY A 71 4.80 -19.63 2.68
C GLY A 71 4.62 -18.79 3.95
N THR A 72 3.70 -17.83 3.95
CA THR A 72 3.47 -16.85 5.04
C THR A 72 1.99 -16.58 5.29
N VAL A 73 1.07 -17.39 4.73
CA VAL A 73 -0.39 -17.20 4.84
C VAL A 73 -0.85 -16.99 6.29
N GLU A 74 -0.30 -17.72 7.24
CA GLU A 74 -0.65 -17.61 8.67
C GLU A 74 -0.07 -16.36 9.37
N ARG A 75 0.85 -15.66 8.69
CA ARG A 75 1.61 -14.52 9.21
C ARG A 75 1.01 -13.17 8.83
N MET A 76 -0.04 -13.14 8.01
CA MET A 76 -0.81 -11.94 7.70
C MET A 76 -2.25 -12.11 8.19
N ARG A 77 -2.71 -11.21 9.06
CA ARG A 77 -4.06 -11.25 9.63
C ARG A 77 -4.85 -10.02 9.24
N PHE A 78 -6.13 -10.22 8.93
CA PHE A 78 -7.05 -9.17 8.50
C PHE A 78 -8.23 -9.08 9.44
N GLU A 79 -8.40 -7.94 10.11
CA GLU A 79 -9.46 -7.72 11.08
C GLU A 79 -10.27 -6.46 10.74
N GLY A 80 -11.56 -6.48 11.09
CA GLY A 80 -12.48 -5.37 10.85
C GLY A 80 -13.47 -5.59 9.69
N PRO A 81 -14.40 -4.64 9.50
CA PRO A 81 -15.40 -4.71 8.44
C PRO A 81 -14.74 -4.58 7.07
N ASP A 82 -15.34 -5.23 6.08
CA ASP A 82 -14.99 -4.95 4.69
C ASP A 82 -15.65 -3.63 4.27
N VAL A 83 -14.91 -2.81 3.54
CA VAL A 83 -15.31 -1.45 3.16
C VAL A 83 -15.09 -1.31 1.66
N GLU A 84 -16.11 -0.84 0.95
CA GLU A 84 -15.99 -0.53 -0.46
C GLU A 84 -15.27 0.81 -0.62
N LEU A 85 -14.14 0.79 -1.32
CA LEU A 85 -13.39 1.97 -1.70
C LEU A 85 -14.01 2.60 -2.95
N PRO A 86 -14.17 3.93 -3.00
CA PRO A 86 -14.34 4.65 -4.24
C PRO A 86 -13.24 4.30 -5.24
N GLY A 87 -13.58 4.26 -6.53
CA GLY A 87 -12.64 3.80 -7.58
C GLY A 87 -11.33 4.59 -7.61
N MET A 88 -11.37 5.87 -7.24
CA MET A 88 -10.20 6.74 -7.13
C MET A 88 -9.21 6.33 -6.03
N LEU A 89 -9.69 5.70 -4.94
CA LEU A 89 -8.84 5.28 -3.82
C LEU A 89 -8.24 3.90 -4.02
N ALA A 90 -8.84 3.05 -4.87
CA ALA A 90 -8.38 1.67 -5.04
C ALA A 90 -6.93 1.59 -5.52
N ARG A 91 -6.54 2.42 -6.50
CA ARG A 91 -5.16 2.44 -7.04
C ARG A 91 -4.12 2.88 -6.00
N PRO A 92 -4.22 4.10 -5.40
CA PRO A 92 -3.23 4.51 -4.42
C PRO A 92 -3.20 3.54 -3.23
N MET A 93 -4.33 2.95 -2.83
CA MET A 93 -4.36 1.93 -1.78
C MET A 93 -3.57 0.67 -2.15
N CYS A 94 -3.75 0.11 -3.36
CA CYS A 94 -2.97 -1.04 -3.81
C CYS A 94 -1.46 -0.74 -3.76
N MET A 95 -1.07 0.46 -4.17
CA MET A 95 0.34 0.88 -4.14
C MET A 95 0.86 1.00 -2.71
N ILE A 96 0.11 1.60 -1.80
CA ILE A 96 0.48 1.71 -0.39
C ILE A 96 0.70 0.34 0.23
N ILE A 97 -0.26 -0.57 0.05
CA ILE A 97 -0.18 -1.94 0.58
C ILE A 97 1.02 -2.69 -0.02
N HIS A 98 1.30 -2.52 -1.31
CA HIS A 98 2.46 -3.13 -1.96
C HIS A 98 3.80 -2.65 -1.38
N GLU A 99 3.94 -1.33 -1.15
CA GLU A 99 5.16 -0.77 -0.58
C GLU A 99 5.36 -1.22 0.87
N LEU A 100 4.28 -1.24 1.67
CA LEU A 100 4.33 -1.77 3.05
C LEU A 100 4.74 -3.25 3.06
N ALA A 101 4.15 -4.08 2.19
CA ALA A 101 4.52 -5.50 2.08
C ALA A 101 5.98 -5.71 1.65
N THR A 102 6.44 -4.92 0.69
CA THR A 102 7.83 -4.95 0.22
C THR A 102 8.79 -4.56 1.33
N ASN A 103 8.47 -3.53 2.13
CA ASN A 103 9.27 -3.13 3.27
C ASN A 103 9.30 -4.19 4.36
N ALA A 104 8.15 -4.80 4.66
CA ALA A 104 8.07 -5.90 5.63
C ALA A 104 8.96 -7.08 5.22
N VAL A 105 9.03 -7.44 3.92
CA VAL A 105 9.91 -8.51 3.43
C VAL A 105 11.38 -8.11 3.43
N LYS A 106 11.71 -6.88 3.05
CA LYS A 106 13.11 -6.44 2.94
C LYS A 106 13.73 -6.14 4.31
N TYR A 107 12.96 -5.56 5.22
CA TYR A 107 13.48 -4.92 6.43
C TYR A 107 12.68 -5.23 7.70
N GLY A 108 11.45 -5.72 7.58
CA GLY A 108 10.52 -5.83 8.69
C GLY A 108 10.17 -7.27 9.10
N SER A 109 8.97 -7.43 9.64
CA SER A 109 8.42 -8.68 10.18
C SER A 109 8.48 -9.86 9.21
N LEU A 110 8.32 -9.65 7.91
CA LEU A 110 8.31 -10.72 6.91
C LEU A 110 9.71 -11.10 6.41
N SER A 111 10.77 -10.44 6.89
CA SER A 111 12.16 -10.77 6.54
C SER A 111 12.71 -12.00 7.26
N ASN A 112 12.08 -12.41 8.38
CA ASN A 112 12.45 -13.58 9.17
C ASN A 112 11.35 -14.65 9.11
N ALA A 113 11.47 -15.76 9.86
CA ALA A 113 10.50 -16.86 9.84
C ALA A 113 9.28 -16.65 10.76
N ASN A 114 9.36 -15.76 11.75
CA ASN A 114 8.40 -15.70 12.87
C ASN A 114 7.51 -14.43 12.85
N GLY A 115 7.96 -13.36 12.20
CA GLY A 115 7.29 -12.06 12.24
C GLY A 115 5.90 -12.09 11.62
N THR A 116 4.99 -11.28 12.13
CA THR A 116 3.61 -11.23 11.65
C THR A 116 3.19 -9.81 11.32
N VAL A 117 2.19 -9.70 10.45
CA VAL A 117 1.53 -8.44 10.09
C VAL A 117 0.06 -8.54 10.46
N LEU A 118 -0.41 -7.57 11.24
CA LEU A 118 -1.83 -7.36 11.50
C LEU A 118 -2.32 -6.14 10.72
N ILE A 119 -3.34 -6.35 9.90
CA ILE A 119 -4.02 -5.31 9.14
C ILE A 119 -5.42 -5.18 9.73
N THR A 120 -5.66 -4.06 10.39
CA THR A 120 -6.98 -3.74 10.97
C THR A 120 -7.66 -2.65 10.16
N MET A 121 -8.96 -2.76 10.01
CA MET A 121 -9.80 -1.79 9.31
C MET A 121 -10.93 -1.35 10.24
N SER A 122 -11.31 -0.08 10.13
CA SER A 122 -12.50 0.44 10.79
C SER A 122 -13.14 1.52 9.92
N HIS A 123 -14.47 1.49 9.84
CA HIS A 123 -15.26 2.49 9.13
C HIS A 123 -15.91 3.44 10.15
N ASP A 124 -15.56 4.72 10.09
CA ASP A 124 -16.27 5.78 10.81
C ASP A 124 -17.42 6.28 9.93
N THR A 125 -18.63 5.81 10.21
CA THR A 125 -19.84 6.16 9.44
C THR A 125 -20.27 7.61 9.63
N ALA A 126 -19.89 8.25 10.75
CA ALA A 126 -20.26 9.65 11.00
C ALA A 126 -19.41 10.61 10.17
N LYS A 127 -18.14 10.25 9.94
CA LYS A 127 -17.21 11.02 9.09
C LYS A 127 -17.09 10.47 7.67
N ASN A 128 -17.81 9.39 7.35
CA ASN A 128 -17.69 8.63 6.11
C ASN A 128 -16.21 8.38 5.73
N SER A 129 -15.45 7.80 6.65
CA SER A 129 -14.00 7.61 6.48
C SER A 129 -13.55 6.21 6.83
N LEU A 130 -12.57 5.71 6.09
CA LEU A 130 -11.90 4.46 6.34
C LEU A 130 -10.59 4.72 7.08
N ARG A 131 -10.39 4.02 8.18
CA ARG A 131 -9.09 3.90 8.85
C ARG A 131 -8.53 2.49 8.63
N ILE A 132 -7.28 2.43 8.20
CA ILE A 132 -6.50 1.20 8.08
C ILE A 132 -5.27 1.33 8.98
N SER A 133 -4.94 0.26 9.70
CA SER A 133 -3.67 0.16 10.40
C SER A 133 -2.93 -1.10 10.01
N TRP A 134 -1.69 -0.93 9.58
CA TRP A 134 -0.71 -1.99 9.35
C TRP A 134 0.25 -2.02 10.53
N GLN A 135 0.33 -3.16 11.21
CA GLN A 135 1.19 -3.34 12.37
C GLN A 135 2.07 -4.57 12.16
N GLU A 136 3.37 -4.38 12.31
CA GLU A 136 4.37 -5.44 12.24
C GLU A 136 4.79 -5.89 13.65
N PHE A 137 4.96 -7.19 13.82
CA PHE A 137 5.38 -7.81 15.07
C PHE A 137 6.47 -8.85 14.81
N ASP A 138 7.27 -9.12 15.84
CA ASP A 138 8.30 -10.17 15.86
C ASP A 138 9.27 -10.09 14.67
N GLY A 139 9.48 -8.88 14.15
CA GLY A 139 10.47 -8.57 13.13
C GLY A 139 11.88 -8.38 13.70
N PRO A 140 12.90 -8.18 12.85
CA PRO A 140 14.18 -7.69 13.32
C PRO A 140 13.99 -6.33 14.01
N ALA A 141 14.83 -6.05 15.01
CA ALA A 141 14.76 -4.81 15.76
C ALA A 141 14.89 -3.60 14.81
N VAL A 142 13.90 -2.72 14.84
CA VAL A 142 13.87 -1.53 13.99
C VAL A 142 14.72 -0.44 14.65
N SER A 143 15.72 0.07 13.92
CA SER A 143 16.46 1.27 14.31
C SER A 143 15.50 2.46 14.38
N SER A 144 15.51 3.22 15.49
CA SER A 144 14.73 4.46 15.59
C SER A 144 15.23 5.58 14.66
N VAL A 145 16.39 5.39 14.04
CA VAL A 145 16.96 6.29 13.03
C VAL A 145 16.72 5.66 11.66
N ILE A 146 15.52 5.85 11.12
CA ILE A 146 15.22 5.53 9.72
C ILE A 146 15.17 6.84 8.96
N THR A 147 16.09 7.01 8.02
CA THR A 147 15.98 8.08 7.03
C THR A 147 14.80 7.73 6.11
N PRO A 148 13.83 8.64 5.90
CA PRO A 148 12.74 8.42 4.97
C PRO A 148 13.30 7.98 3.61
N GLY A 149 12.91 6.77 3.19
CA GLY A 149 13.29 6.22 1.89
C GLY A 149 12.30 6.65 0.81
N THR A 150 12.58 6.25 -0.44
CA THR A 150 11.65 6.50 -1.55
C THR A 150 10.29 5.84 -1.41
N GLY A 151 10.20 4.75 -0.65
CA GLY A 151 8.92 4.14 -0.27
C GLY A 151 8.09 5.08 0.60
N THR A 152 8.69 5.68 1.64
CA THR A 152 8.01 6.60 2.56
C THR A 152 7.46 7.83 1.83
N SER A 153 8.28 8.47 0.98
CA SER A 153 7.84 9.62 0.19
C SER A 153 6.74 9.28 -0.83
N LEU A 154 6.72 8.05 -1.35
CA LEU A 154 5.62 7.57 -2.20
C LEU A 154 4.34 7.41 -1.37
N LEU A 155 4.41 6.82 -0.17
CA LEU A 155 3.25 6.65 0.71
C LEU A 155 2.62 8.00 1.08
N GLU A 156 3.44 8.94 1.57
CA GLU A 156 3.02 10.29 1.93
C GLU A 156 2.42 11.02 0.72
N GLY A 157 3.11 11.00 -0.43
CA GLY A 157 2.62 11.66 -1.64
C GLY A 157 1.29 11.10 -2.16
N LEU A 158 1.08 9.78 -2.11
CA LEU A 158 -0.20 9.17 -2.50
C LEU A 158 -1.34 9.62 -1.57
N VAL A 159 -1.10 9.61 -0.26
CA VAL A 159 -2.12 9.97 0.73
C VAL A 159 -2.47 11.45 0.66
N ASP A 160 -1.45 12.31 0.59
CA ASP A 160 -1.61 13.76 0.60
C ASP A 160 -2.19 14.32 -0.71
N HIS A 161 -1.80 13.78 -1.87
CA HIS A 161 -2.19 14.35 -3.16
C HIS A 161 -3.34 13.62 -3.84
N GLU A 162 -3.51 12.32 -3.59
CA GLU A 162 -4.52 11.53 -4.30
C GLU A 162 -5.72 11.15 -3.44
N MET A 163 -5.53 10.98 -2.13
CA MET A 163 -6.56 10.38 -1.25
C MET A 163 -7.22 11.36 -0.27
N ASP A 164 -6.75 12.62 -0.19
CA ASP A 164 -7.16 13.60 0.83
C ASP A 164 -7.16 13.01 2.25
N GLY A 165 -6.19 12.13 2.50
CA GLY A 165 -6.09 11.38 3.72
C GLY A 165 -5.02 11.93 4.65
N VAL A 166 -4.81 11.19 5.73
CA VAL A 166 -3.67 11.37 6.63
C VAL A 166 -2.97 10.04 6.84
N ILE A 167 -1.65 10.08 6.87
CA ILE A 167 -0.80 8.92 7.16
C ILE A 167 0.11 9.23 8.36
N SER A 168 0.30 8.24 9.22
CA SER A 168 1.28 8.26 10.30
C SER A 168 2.11 6.99 10.25
N LEU A 169 3.43 7.14 10.39
CA LEU A 169 4.41 6.05 10.38
C LEU A 169 5.21 6.11 11.68
N GLU A 170 4.99 5.14 12.56
CA GLU A 170 5.74 4.97 13.80
C GLU A 170 6.64 3.75 13.71
N TYR A 171 7.96 3.97 13.74
CA TYR A 171 8.96 2.91 13.77
C TYR A 171 9.28 2.56 15.23
N LYS A 172 8.63 1.52 15.75
CA LYS A 172 8.87 0.99 17.10
C LYS A 172 9.93 -0.08 17.04
N VAL A 173 10.63 -0.31 18.15
CA VAL A 173 11.65 -1.38 18.25
C VAL A 173 11.09 -2.74 17.80
N ASP A 174 9.83 -3.00 18.14
CA ASP A 174 9.13 -4.27 17.89
C ASP A 174 8.53 -4.36 16.47
N GLY A 175 8.52 -3.27 15.71
CA GLY A 175 7.99 -3.23 14.33
C GLY A 175 7.41 -1.88 13.89
N LEU A 176 7.06 -1.80 12.61
CA LEU A 176 6.38 -0.66 12.02
C LEU A 176 4.90 -0.63 12.43
N VAL A 177 4.41 0.55 12.82
CA VAL A 177 2.98 0.86 12.91
C VAL A 177 2.67 1.96 11.90
N CYS A 178 1.94 1.61 10.85
CA CYS A 178 1.40 2.55 9.87
C CYS A 178 -0.10 2.72 10.09
N GLN A 179 -0.56 3.96 10.11
CA GLN A 179 -1.98 4.31 10.21
C GLN A 179 -2.36 5.24 9.08
N ILE A 180 -3.42 4.90 8.36
CA ILE A 180 -3.94 5.68 7.24
C ILE A 180 -5.41 5.94 7.51
N THR A 181 -5.84 7.19 7.39
CA THR A 181 -7.26 7.55 7.42
C THR A 181 -7.60 8.31 6.15
N VAL A 182 -8.61 7.85 5.42
CA VAL A 182 -9.03 8.45 4.14
C VAL A 182 -10.55 8.65 4.13
N PRO A 183 -11.05 9.79 3.63
CA PRO A 183 -12.46 9.97 3.38
C PRO A 183 -12.93 9.00 2.28
N LEU A 184 -14.17 8.52 2.36
CA LEU A 184 -14.80 7.63 1.37
C LEU A 184 -15.72 8.41 0.41
N GLU A 185 -15.53 9.72 0.30
CA GLU A 185 -16.28 10.58 -0.62
C GLU A 185 -15.58 10.65 -1.97
N ASP A 186 -16.37 10.65 -3.05
CA ASP A 186 -15.83 10.93 -4.39
C ASP A 186 -15.46 12.42 -4.51
N LYS A 187 -14.27 12.71 -5.04
CA LYS A 187 -13.93 14.07 -5.49
C LYS A 187 -14.87 14.46 -6.64
N THR A 188 -15.84 15.33 -6.37
CA THR A 188 -16.62 16.05 -7.40
C THR A 188 -15.76 17.04 -8.17
#